data_AF-A0A924DDT7-F1
#
_entry.id   AF-A0A924DDT7-F1
#
_cell.length_a   1.000
_cell.length_b   1.000
_cell.length_c   1.000
_cell.angle_alpha   90.00
_cell.angle_beta   90.00
_cell.angle_gamma   90.00
#
_symmetry.space_group_name_H-M   'P 1'
#
loop_
_entity.id
_entity.type
_entity.pdbx_description
1 polymer ?
#
loop_
_entity_poly.entity_id
_entity_poly.type
_entity_poly.pdbx_seq_one_letter_code
_entity_poly.pdbx_strand_id
1 'polypeptide(L)'
;APLELIAALINSPMGNAFLFDKSSGRDNYHKWIKQIPVPHFTSEQTELIVYLVQSYATKRQEWIAEPRLAPDWEPMCRDLLYQIDAAVIEAYELPADLETLLLSQFTETRRGGLPFKFPGYGEEYTNAQERNRRELAFRRTLKRYHTLVDKEFSVGITPAEEAEQERLGREVDAFDAPQEERLLAMLTNGRA
;
A
#
# COMPACT_ATOMS: atom_id res chain seq x y z
N ALA A 1 -4.09 16.81 3.24
CA ALA A 1 -3.99 15.36 3.05
C ALA A 1 -5.39 14.79 2.83
N PRO A 2 -5.56 13.82 1.92
CA PRO A 2 -6.81 13.07 1.79
C PRO A 2 -7.20 12.44 3.13
N LEU A 3 -8.51 12.26 3.36
CA LEU A 3 -9.01 11.67 4.61
C LEU A 3 -8.45 10.26 4.84
N GLU A 4 -8.32 9.51 3.74
CA GLU A 4 -7.77 8.16 3.69
C GLU A 4 -6.33 8.10 4.22
N LEU A 5 -5.50 9.08 3.84
CA LEU A 5 -4.11 9.14 4.28
C LEU A 5 -4.02 9.38 5.79
N ILE A 6 -4.87 10.27 6.32
CA ILE A 6 -4.95 10.54 7.76
C ILE A 6 -5.46 9.30 8.50
N ALA A 7 -6.48 8.63 7.95
CA ALA A 7 -7.02 7.40 8.52
C ALA A 7 -5.97 6.28 8.55
N ALA A 8 -5.22 6.09 7.46
CA ALA A 8 -4.13 5.12 7.40
C ALA A 8 -3.03 5.43 8.44
N LEU A 9 -2.60 6.69 8.52
CA LEU A 9 -1.56 7.12 9.45
C LEU A 9 -1.94 6.86 10.91
N ILE A 10 -3.13 7.29 11.33
CA ILE A 10 -3.60 7.14 12.71
C ILE A 10 -3.76 5.67 13.08
N ASN A 11 -4.22 4.83 12.15
CA ASN A 11 -4.45 3.42 12.43
C ASN A 11 -3.21 2.53 12.23
N SER A 12 -2.11 3.06 11.69
CA SER A 12 -0.87 2.33 11.42
C SER A 12 -0.17 1.87 12.71
N PRO A 13 0.76 0.89 12.64
CA PRO A 13 1.64 0.54 13.75
C PRO A 13 2.38 1.74 14.33
N MET A 14 2.90 2.62 13.47
CA MET A 14 3.62 3.82 13.92
C MET A 14 2.70 4.79 14.68
N GLY A 15 1.51 5.05 14.15
CA GLY A 15 0.48 5.87 14.82
C GLY A 15 0.07 5.28 16.17
N ASN A 16 -0.20 3.98 16.21
CA ASN A 16 -0.58 3.28 17.44
C ASN A 16 0.55 3.25 18.48
N ALA A 17 1.80 3.00 18.07
CA ALA A 17 2.96 2.99 18.96
C ALA A 17 3.22 4.39 19.56
N PHE A 18 3.12 5.44 18.73
CA PHE A 18 3.23 6.82 19.20
C PHE A 18 2.15 7.17 20.24
N LEU A 19 0.89 6.79 19.95
CA LEU A 19 -0.20 7.04 20.87
C LEU A 19 -0.06 6.23 22.16
N PHE A 20 0.42 5.00 22.09
CA PHE A 20 0.69 4.16 23.26
C PHE A 20 1.75 4.80 24.18
N ASP A 21 2.85 5.31 23.63
CA ASP A 21 3.90 6.01 24.40
C ASP A 21 3.37 7.29 25.09
N LYS A 22 2.50 8.04 24.40
CA LYS A 22 2.01 9.35 24.89
C LYS A 22 0.77 9.28 25.77
N SER A 23 -0.02 8.21 25.69
CA SER A 23 -1.28 8.10 26.43
C SER A 23 -1.12 7.24 27.69
N SER A 24 -0.99 7.90 28.84
CA SER A 24 -1.16 7.27 30.16
C SER A 24 -2.64 6.99 30.50
N GLY A 25 -3.58 7.22 29.57
CA GLY A 25 -5.03 7.09 29.75
C GLY A 25 -5.87 7.50 28.52
N ARG A 26 -7.17 7.17 28.50
CA ARG A 26 -8.09 7.30 27.35
C ARG A 26 -8.47 8.74 26.96
N ASP A 27 -8.32 9.72 27.83
CA ASP A 27 -8.95 11.04 27.63
C ASP A 27 -8.06 12.08 26.93
N ASN A 28 -6.78 11.77 26.68
CA ASN A 28 -5.83 12.73 26.11
C ASN A 28 -5.53 12.55 24.60
N TYR A 29 -6.24 11.65 23.92
CA TYR A 29 -5.90 11.23 22.54
C TYR A 29 -5.89 12.38 21.53
N HIS A 30 -6.81 13.35 21.63
CA HIS A 30 -6.93 14.39 20.61
C HIS A 30 -5.71 15.31 20.52
N LYS A 31 -5.06 15.59 21.66
CA LYS A 31 -3.81 16.37 21.71
C LYS A 31 -2.64 15.58 21.12
N TRP A 32 -2.61 14.27 21.34
CA TRP A 32 -1.51 13.40 20.90
C TRP A 32 -1.60 13.01 19.43
N ILE A 33 -2.81 12.82 18.89
CA ILE A 33 -3.01 12.55 17.46
C ILE A 33 -2.38 13.64 16.59
N LYS A 34 -2.51 14.92 16.98
CA LYS A 34 -1.92 16.05 16.25
C LYS A 34 -0.39 16.11 16.31
N GLN A 35 0.23 15.32 17.19
CA GLN A 35 1.68 15.24 17.37
C GLN A 35 2.29 13.99 16.74
N ILE A 36 1.47 13.09 16.16
CA ILE A 36 1.98 11.96 15.40
C ILE A 36 2.89 12.54 14.28
N PRO A 37 4.15 12.12 14.19
CA PRO A 37 5.04 12.59 13.14
C PRO A 37 4.46 12.18 11.79
N VAL A 38 4.17 13.13 10.91
CA VAL A 38 3.64 12.86 9.57
C VAL A 38 4.85 12.72 8.63
N PRO A 39 5.08 11.56 8.00
CA PRO A 39 6.18 11.40 7.05
C PRO A 39 5.88 12.14 5.75
N HIS A 40 6.90 12.32 4.91
CA HIS A 40 6.72 12.88 3.59
C HIS A 40 6.26 11.78 2.63
N PHE A 41 5.09 11.96 2.02
CA PHE A 41 4.56 11.05 1.01
C PHE A 41 4.74 11.64 -0.38
N THR A 42 5.19 10.84 -1.34
CA THR A 42 5.10 11.21 -2.76
C THR A 42 3.65 11.20 -3.24
N SER A 43 3.39 11.77 -4.41
CA SER A 43 2.06 11.72 -5.03
C SER A 43 1.61 10.27 -5.26
N GLU A 44 2.51 9.42 -5.74
CA GLU A 44 2.22 8.02 -6.05
C GLU A 44 1.95 7.20 -4.78
N GLN A 45 2.69 7.46 -3.69
CA GLN A 45 2.41 6.86 -2.39
C GLN A 45 1.06 7.31 -1.84
N THR A 46 0.72 8.61 -1.98
CA THR A 46 -0.57 9.14 -1.56
C THR A 46 -1.71 8.47 -2.32
N GLU A 47 -1.60 8.36 -3.65
CA GLU A 47 -2.58 7.70 -4.51
C GLU A 47 -2.75 6.21 -4.17
N LEU A 48 -1.64 5.50 -3.92
CA LEU A 48 -1.66 4.11 -3.49
C LEU A 48 -2.41 3.95 -2.17
N ILE A 49 -2.08 4.76 -1.16
CA ILE A 49 -2.73 4.67 0.16
C ILE A 49 -4.23 4.98 0.05
N VAL A 50 -4.61 6.01 -0.72
CA VAL A 50 -6.01 6.34 -0.98
C VAL A 50 -6.74 5.15 -1.60
N TYR A 51 -6.17 4.56 -2.65
CA TYR A 51 -6.73 3.37 -3.30
C TYR A 51 -6.90 2.21 -2.31
N LEU A 52 -5.86 1.85 -1.57
CA LEU A 52 -5.88 0.72 -0.63
C LEU A 52 -6.91 0.92 0.49
N VAL A 53 -7.00 2.12 1.06
CA VAL A 53 -7.97 2.44 2.12
C VAL A 53 -9.40 2.39 1.59
N GLN A 54 -9.65 2.91 0.38
CA GLN A 54 -10.97 2.83 -0.25
C GLN A 54 -11.34 1.38 -0.57
N SER A 55 -10.42 0.60 -1.15
CA SER A 55 -10.63 -0.83 -1.39
C SER A 55 -10.94 -1.59 -0.11
N TYR A 56 -10.22 -1.31 0.98
CA TYR A 56 -10.49 -1.89 2.29
C TYR A 56 -11.89 -1.51 2.79
N ALA A 57 -12.25 -0.22 2.73
CA ALA A 57 -13.55 0.27 3.17
C ALA A 57 -14.71 -0.39 2.40
N THR A 58 -14.60 -0.46 1.06
CA THR A 58 -15.59 -1.13 0.20
C THR A 58 -15.72 -2.62 0.55
N LYS A 59 -14.60 -3.35 0.62
CA LYS A 59 -14.62 -4.78 0.96
C LYS A 59 -15.17 -5.03 2.37
N ARG A 60 -14.88 -4.13 3.30
CA ARG A 60 -15.41 -4.19 4.66
C ARG A 60 -16.93 -3.95 4.69
N GLN A 61 -17.44 -3.03 3.87
CA GLN A 61 -18.88 -2.80 3.72
C GLN A 61 -19.58 -4.02 3.11
N GLU A 62 -19.00 -4.62 2.06
CA GLU A 62 -19.50 -5.87 1.46
C GLU A 62 -19.56 -7.00 2.49
N TRP A 63 -18.51 -7.15 3.30
CA TRP A 63 -18.50 -8.15 4.38
C TRP A 63 -19.59 -7.89 5.43
N ILE A 64 -19.81 -6.63 5.83
CA ILE A 64 -20.90 -6.29 6.76
C ILE A 64 -22.28 -6.62 6.17
N ALA A 65 -22.47 -6.37 4.87
CA ALA A 65 -23.71 -6.68 4.16
C ALA A 65 -23.93 -8.19 4.00
N GLU A 66 -22.86 -8.96 3.74
CA GLU A 66 -22.92 -10.40 3.53
C GLU A 66 -21.95 -11.18 4.45
N PRO A 67 -22.24 -11.29 5.77
CA PRO A 67 -21.35 -11.96 6.73
C PRO A 67 -21.06 -13.43 6.42
N ARG A 68 -21.91 -14.09 5.62
CA ARG A 68 -21.75 -15.50 5.23
C ARG A 68 -20.52 -15.74 4.35
N LEU A 69 -20.07 -14.70 3.64
CA LEU A 69 -18.87 -14.71 2.80
C LEU A 69 -17.61 -14.30 3.58
N ALA A 70 -17.66 -14.26 4.91
CA ALA A 70 -16.50 -13.95 5.75
C ALA A 70 -15.23 -14.74 5.40
N PRO A 71 -15.28 -16.05 5.06
CA PRO A 71 -14.08 -16.80 4.68
C PRO A 71 -13.36 -16.24 3.44
N ASP A 72 -14.09 -15.61 2.52
CA ASP A 72 -13.54 -15.01 1.29
C ASP A 72 -13.09 -13.57 1.55
N TRP A 73 -13.86 -12.82 2.35
CA TRP A 73 -13.56 -11.40 2.62
C TRP A 73 -12.47 -11.17 3.65
N GLU A 74 -12.34 -12.03 4.66
CA GLU A 74 -11.34 -11.87 5.71
C GLU A 74 -9.91 -11.84 5.14
N PRO A 75 -9.47 -12.81 4.32
CA PRO A 75 -8.13 -12.79 3.74
C PRO A 75 -7.87 -11.54 2.91
N MET A 76 -8.85 -11.09 2.10
CA MET A 76 -8.72 -9.87 1.28
C MET A 76 -8.60 -8.61 2.14
N CYS A 77 -9.44 -8.48 3.18
CA CYS A 77 -9.39 -7.34 4.10
C CYS A 77 -8.08 -7.33 4.89
N ARG A 78 -7.58 -8.50 5.30
CA ARG A 78 -6.29 -8.64 5.99
C ARG A 78 -5.13 -8.26 5.08
N ASP A 79 -5.17 -8.70 3.83
CA ASP A 79 -4.16 -8.37 2.83
C ASP A 79 -4.06 -6.86 2.57
N LEU A 80 -5.21 -6.21 2.36
CA LEU A 80 -5.29 -4.76 2.21
C LEU A 80 -4.76 -4.02 3.44
N LEU A 81 -5.02 -4.52 4.65
CA LEU A 81 -4.48 -3.95 5.88
C LEU A 81 -2.96 -4.02 5.94
N TYR A 82 -2.35 -5.16 5.56
CA TYR A 82 -0.89 -5.25 5.47
C TYR A 82 -0.33 -4.28 4.44
N GLN A 83 -0.97 -4.15 3.28
CA GLN A 83 -0.55 -3.20 2.25
C GLN A 83 -0.65 -1.74 2.74
N ILE A 84 -1.72 -1.37 3.46
CA ILE A 84 -1.88 -0.03 4.04
C ILE A 84 -0.75 0.22 5.06
N ASP A 85 -0.55 -0.70 6.00
CA ASP A 85 0.48 -0.53 7.03
C ASP A 85 1.88 -0.44 6.43
N ALA A 86 2.20 -1.30 5.47
CA ALA A 86 3.47 -1.30 4.75
C ALA A 86 3.70 0.04 4.03
N ALA A 87 2.70 0.54 3.31
CA ALA A 87 2.81 1.81 2.58
C ALA A 87 3.07 3.01 3.52
N VAL A 88 2.44 3.00 4.70
CA VAL A 88 2.66 4.05 5.71
C VAL A 88 4.05 3.92 6.34
N ILE A 89 4.46 2.71 6.75
CA ILE A 89 5.74 2.48 7.42
C ILE A 89 6.92 2.77 6.48
N GLU A 90 6.84 2.35 5.21
CA GLU A 90 7.89 2.64 4.23
C GLU A 90 8.13 4.15 4.06
N ALA A 91 7.09 4.99 4.18
CA ALA A 91 7.23 6.43 4.10
C ALA A 91 8.01 7.05 5.29
N TYR A 92 8.12 6.35 6.42
CA TYR A 92 8.96 6.79 7.55
C TYR A 92 10.45 6.50 7.34
N GLU A 93 10.82 5.72 6.31
CA GLU A 93 12.21 5.38 5.98
C GLU A 93 12.99 4.83 7.20
N LEU A 94 12.32 3.99 7.99
CA LEU A 94 12.93 3.42 9.18
C LEU A 94 14.07 2.47 8.80
N PRO A 95 15.20 2.48 9.54
CA PRO A 95 16.15 1.38 9.53
C PRO A 95 15.45 0.03 9.79
N ALA A 96 15.90 -1.02 9.12
CA ALA A 96 15.24 -2.33 9.14
C ALA A 96 15.11 -2.95 10.54
N ASP A 97 16.08 -2.67 11.43
CA ASP A 97 16.05 -3.07 12.84
C ASP A 97 14.99 -2.33 13.64
N LEU A 98 14.80 -1.02 13.39
CA LEU A 98 13.74 -0.22 14.02
C LEU A 98 12.35 -0.57 13.49
N GLU A 99 12.21 -0.86 12.20
CA GLU A 99 10.96 -1.37 11.64
C GLU A 99 10.60 -2.72 12.29
N THR A 100 11.56 -3.65 12.35
CA THR A 100 11.37 -4.95 13.02
C THR A 100 10.97 -4.78 14.49
N LEU A 101 11.65 -3.88 15.21
CA LEU A 101 11.35 -3.58 16.61
C LEU A 101 9.93 -3.00 16.76
N LEU A 102 9.54 -2.05 15.91
CA LEU A 102 8.20 -1.47 15.90
C LEU A 102 7.13 -2.56 15.69
N LEU A 103 7.30 -3.37 14.64
CA LEU A 103 6.34 -4.40 14.26
C LEU A 103 6.24 -5.53 15.31
N SER A 104 7.34 -5.86 15.99
CA SER A 104 7.35 -6.84 17.07
C SER A 104 6.47 -6.47 18.27
N GLN A 105 6.15 -5.18 18.45
CA GLN A 105 5.21 -4.74 19.50
C GLN A 105 3.76 -5.14 19.21
N PHE A 106 3.45 -5.53 17.97
CA PHE A 106 2.10 -5.84 17.52
C PHE A 106 1.86 -7.34 17.24
N THR A 107 2.81 -8.21 17.62
CA THR A 107 2.63 -9.66 17.58
C THR A 107 1.70 -10.12 18.70
N GLU A 108 0.71 -10.96 18.39
CA GLU A 108 -0.25 -11.56 19.33
C GLU A 108 -1.19 -10.59 20.08
N THR A 109 -0.95 -9.29 20.04
CA THR A 109 -1.90 -8.29 20.52
C THR A 109 -3.11 -8.21 19.60
N ARG A 110 -4.32 -8.26 20.16
CA ARG A 110 -5.55 -7.92 19.41
C ARG A 110 -5.46 -6.46 19.00
N ARG A 111 -5.06 -6.16 17.76
CA ARG A 111 -5.30 -4.85 17.15
C ARG A 111 -6.80 -4.58 17.24
N GLY A 112 -7.17 -3.71 18.18
CA GLY A 112 -8.56 -3.48 18.55
C GLY A 112 -9.36 -2.94 17.36
N GLY A 113 -10.62 -3.37 17.23
CA GLY A 113 -11.49 -2.93 16.15
C GLY A 113 -11.42 -3.75 14.85
N LEU A 114 -10.49 -4.72 14.76
CA LEU A 114 -10.51 -5.68 13.66
C LEU A 114 -11.57 -6.77 13.87
N PRO A 115 -12.27 -7.18 12.80
CA PRO A 115 -13.25 -8.26 12.84
C PRO A 115 -12.66 -9.67 12.82
N PHE A 116 -11.34 -9.78 12.73
CA PHE A 116 -10.60 -11.04 12.62
C PHE A 116 -9.38 -11.03 13.54
N LYS A 117 -8.81 -12.22 13.76
CA LYS A 117 -7.56 -12.37 14.51
C LYS A 117 -6.41 -11.89 13.63
N PHE A 118 -5.70 -10.86 14.08
CA PHE A 118 -4.48 -10.40 13.44
C PHE A 118 -3.29 -11.23 13.97
N PRO A 119 -2.59 -11.99 13.12
CA PRO A 119 -1.52 -12.88 13.57
C PRO A 119 -0.21 -12.14 13.91
N GLY A 120 -0.07 -10.89 13.46
CA GLY A 120 1.16 -10.11 13.58
C GLY A 120 1.75 -9.81 12.20
N TYR A 121 2.96 -9.29 12.16
CA TYR A 121 3.64 -8.90 10.92
C TYR A 121 4.70 -9.94 10.56
N GLY A 122 4.32 -10.88 9.67
CA GLY A 122 5.15 -11.98 9.19
C GLY A 122 5.36 -11.93 7.67
N GLU A 123 5.37 -13.08 7.02
CA GLU A 123 5.58 -13.21 5.56
C GLU A 123 4.54 -12.42 4.75
N GLU A 124 3.29 -12.35 5.23
CA GLU A 124 2.23 -11.59 4.57
C GLU A 124 2.52 -10.09 4.49
N TYR A 125 3.20 -9.54 5.50
CA TYR A 125 3.62 -8.15 5.50
C TYR A 125 4.76 -7.91 4.50
N THR A 126 5.76 -8.79 4.46
CA THR A 126 6.83 -8.73 3.46
C THR A 126 6.27 -8.82 2.03
N ASN A 127 5.29 -9.70 1.81
CA ASN A 127 4.60 -9.82 0.53
C ASN A 127 3.78 -8.57 0.19
N ALA A 128 3.22 -7.89 1.19
CA ALA A 128 2.55 -6.61 1.02
C ALA A 128 3.52 -5.48 0.63
N GLN A 129 4.70 -5.41 1.26
CA GLN A 129 5.77 -4.47 0.87
C GLN A 129 6.18 -4.67 -0.59
N GLU A 130 6.43 -5.91 -1.01
CA GLU A 130 6.83 -6.21 -2.38
C GLU A 130 5.74 -5.83 -3.41
N ARG A 131 4.47 -6.10 -3.10
CA ARG A 131 3.34 -5.67 -3.95
C ARG A 131 3.24 -4.16 -4.05
N ASN A 132 3.34 -3.46 -2.93
CA ASN A 132 3.33 -2.00 -2.92
C ASN A 132 4.47 -1.42 -3.75
N ARG A 133 5.68 -1.98 -3.67
CA ARG A 133 6.83 -1.53 -4.48
C ARG A 133 6.59 -1.72 -5.97
N ARG A 134 6.03 -2.86 -6.37
CA ARG A 134 5.65 -3.12 -7.77
C ARG A 134 4.58 -2.14 -8.26
N GLU A 135 3.54 -1.94 -7.47
CA GLU A 135 2.46 -1.00 -7.78
C GLU A 135 2.96 0.45 -7.87
N LEU A 136 3.85 0.88 -6.96
CA LEU A 136 4.48 2.20 -7.03
C LEU A 136 5.39 2.35 -8.25
N ALA A 137 6.16 1.32 -8.60
CA ALA A 137 6.98 1.32 -9.81
C ALA A 137 6.09 1.47 -11.05
N PHE A 138 5.01 0.70 -11.13
CA PHE A 138 4.04 0.80 -12.21
C PHE A 138 3.40 2.20 -12.31
N ARG A 139 2.93 2.76 -11.19
CA ARG A 139 2.35 4.12 -11.16
C ARG A 139 3.33 5.19 -11.64
N ARG A 140 4.62 5.07 -11.28
CA ARG A 140 5.66 5.98 -11.77
C ARG A 140 5.87 5.85 -13.27
N THR A 141 5.97 4.61 -13.78
CA THR A 141 6.08 4.31 -15.21
C THR A 141 4.89 4.89 -15.97
N LEU A 142 3.66 4.61 -15.53
CA LEU A 142 2.43 5.08 -16.16
C LEU A 142 2.33 6.61 -16.17
N LYS A 143 2.65 7.26 -15.04
CA LYS A 143 2.67 8.73 -14.96
C LYS A 143 3.69 9.36 -15.90
N ARG A 144 4.89 8.76 -16.01
CA ARG A 144 5.92 9.22 -16.95
C ARG A 144 5.46 9.03 -18.40
N TYR A 145 4.86 7.89 -18.71
CA TYR A 145 4.28 7.61 -20.02
C TYR A 145 3.23 8.67 -20.40
N HIS A 146 2.24 8.92 -19.55
CA HIS A 146 1.23 9.95 -19.81
C HIS A 146 1.84 11.36 -19.97
N THR A 147 2.85 11.69 -19.17
CA THR A 147 3.54 12.99 -19.31
C THR A 147 4.18 13.15 -20.68
N LEU A 148 4.76 12.09 -21.24
CA LEU A 148 5.37 12.12 -22.57
C LEU A 148 4.30 12.21 -23.67
N VAL A 149 3.21 11.45 -23.54
CA VAL A 149 2.06 11.52 -24.46
C VAL A 149 1.46 12.93 -24.48
N ASP A 150 1.23 13.55 -23.32
CA ASP A 150 0.73 14.91 -23.23
C ASP A 150 1.71 15.93 -23.84
N LYS A 151 3.01 15.71 -23.67
CA LYS A 151 4.07 16.54 -24.25
C LYS A 151 4.10 16.44 -25.78
N GLU A 152 3.92 15.23 -26.32
CA GLU A 152 3.85 14.96 -27.77
C GLU A 152 2.75 15.78 -28.42
N PHE A 153 1.54 15.78 -27.84
CA PHE A 153 0.40 16.54 -28.35
C PHE A 153 0.52 18.06 -28.20
N SER A 154 1.29 18.54 -27.22
CA SER A 154 1.33 19.98 -26.89
C SER A 154 2.49 20.72 -27.55
N VAL A 155 3.72 20.23 -27.40
CA VAL A 155 4.95 20.92 -27.82
C VAL A 155 5.90 20.04 -28.64
N GLY A 156 5.56 18.76 -28.80
CA GLY A 156 6.41 17.75 -29.41
C GLY A 156 7.44 17.17 -28.44
N ILE A 157 7.84 15.93 -28.70
CA ILE A 157 8.88 15.22 -27.95
C ILE A 157 10.17 15.10 -28.77
N THR A 158 11.30 14.96 -28.08
CA THR A 158 12.59 14.68 -28.73
C THR A 158 12.68 13.21 -29.17
N PRO A 159 13.57 12.84 -30.11
CA PRO A 159 13.75 11.44 -30.50
C PRO A 159 14.13 10.52 -29.33
N ALA A 160 14.83 11.04 -28.32
CA ALA A 160 15.16 10.29 -27.11
C ALA A 160 13.93 10.04 -26.23
N GLU A 161 13.02 11.01 -26.15
CA GLU A 161 11.75 10.90 -25.42
C GLU A 161 10.74 10.02 -26.16
N GLU A 162 10.76 9.99 -27.49
CA GLU A 162 9.98 9.07 -28.31
C GLU A 162 10.39 7.60 -28.05
N ALA A 163 11.70 7.32 -28.05
CA ALA A 163 12.21 6.00 -27.68
C ALA A 163 11.91 5.64 -26.21
N GLU A 164 11.92 6.62 -25.30
CA GLU A 164 11.50 6.43 -23.91
C GLU A 164 10.00 6.09 -23.83
N GLN A 165 9.14 6.83 -24.52
CA GLN A 165 7.69 6.60 -24.57
C GLN A 165 7.36 5.21 -25.10
N GLU A 166 8.01 4.75 -26.18
CA GLU A 166 7.82 3.40 -26.73
C GLU A 166 8.25 2.31 -25.73
N ARG A 167 9.36 2.51 -25.01
CA ARG A 167 9.81 1.58 -23.96
C ARG A 167 8.79 1.51 -22.81
N LEU A 168 8.35 2.67 -22.30
CA LEU A 168 7.40 2.74 -21.21
C LEU A 168 6.02 2.18 -21.61
N GLY A 169 5.59 2.40 -22.86
CA GLY A 169 4.35 1.80 -23.39
C GLY A 169 4.38 0.27 -23.32
N ARG A 170 5.49 -0.36 -23.75
CA ARG A 170 5.68 -1.81 -23.62
C ARG A 170 5.67 -2.30 -22.18
N GLU A 171 6.25 -1.53 -21.25
CA GLU A 171 6.23 -1.85 -19.82
C GLU A 171 4.81 -1.78 -19.24
N VAL A 172 4.01 -0.79 -19.66
CA VAL A 172 2.60 -0.64 -19.27
C VAL A 172 1.76 -1.79 -19.82
N ASP A 173 1.92 -2.12 -21.11
CA ASP A 173 1.20 -3.23 -21.75
C ASP A 173 1.53 -4.58 -21.07
N ALA A 174 2.80 -4.80 -20.73
CA ALA A 174 3.23 -5.99 -19.99
C ALA A 174 2.70 -6.03 -18.55
N PHE A 175 2.33 -4.87 -17.98
CA PHE A 175 1.68 -4.79 -16.68
C PHE A 175 0.22 -5.25 -16.75
N ASP A 176 -0.50 -4.79 -17.78
CA ASP A 176 -1.93 -5.04 -18.04
C ASP A 176 -2.23 -6.39 -18.71
N ALA A 177 -1.20 -7.12 -19.16
CA ALA A 177 -1.35 -8.47 -19.69
C ALA A 177 -2.15 -9.36 -18.71
N PRO A 178 -3.19 -10.08 -19.18
CA PRO A 178 -4.01 -10.96 -18.35
C PRO A 178 -3.14 -11.92 -17.53
N GLN A 179 -3.47 -12.14 -16.25
CA GLN A 179 -2.70 -12.99 -15.33
C GLN A 179 -2.36 -14.39 -15.90
N GLU A 180 -3.13 -14.90 -16.86
CA GLU A 180 -2.92 -16.18 -17.54
C GLU A 180 -1.62 -16.22 -18.38
N GLU A 181 -1.19 -15.11 -19.00
CA GLU A 181 0.08 -15.07 -19.76
C GLU A 181 1.31 -15.06 -18.84
N ARG A 182 1.18 -14.52 -17.61
CA ARG A 182 2.26 -14.54 -16.60
C ARG A 182 2.52 -15.94 -16.06
N LEU A 183 1.48 -16.76 -15.89
CA LEU A 183 1.60 -18.17 -15.53
C LEU A 183 2.23 -18.99 -16.66
N LEU A 184 1.86 -18.73 -17.91
CA LEU A 184 2.45 -19.39 -19.09
C LEU A 184 3.93 -19.01 -19.32
N ALA A 185 4.31 -17.74 -19.08
CA ALA A 185 5.70 -17.29 -19.18
C ALA A 185 6.59 -17.84 -18.05
N MET A 186 6.04 -18.07 -16.84
CA MET A 186 6.75 -18.74 -15.74
C MET A 186 6.89 -20.25 -15.96
N LEU A 187 5.90 -20.91 -16.58
CA LEU A 187 5.94 -22.35 -16.86
C LEU A 187 6.83 -22.71 -18.07
N THR A 188 7.03 -21.79 -19.01
CA THR A 188 7.88 -22.00 -20.19
C THR A 188 9.36 -21.73 -19.93
N ASN A 189 9.70 -20.84 -18.98
CA ASN A 189 11.09 -20.55 -18.59
C ASN A 189 11.70 -21.54 -17.56
N GLY A 190 10.97 -22.58 -17.15
CA GLY A 190 11.41 -23.62 -16.21
C GLY A 190 11.85 -24.94 -16.84
N ARG A 191 12.02 -25.00 -18.17
CA ARG A 191 12.56 -26.18 -18.87
C ARG A 191 13.70 -25.77 -19.83
N ALA A 192 14.91 -25.75 -19.28
CA ALA A 192 16.15 -25.97 -20.00
C ALA A 192 17.08 -26.81 -19.12
#